data_AF-P29582-F1
#
_entry.id   AF-P29582-F1
#
_cell.length_a   1.000
_cell.length_b   1.000
_cell.length_c   1.000
_cell.angle_alpha   90.00
_cell.angle_beta   90.00
_cell.angle_gamma   90.00
#
_symmetry.space_group_name_H-M   'P 1'
#
loop_
_entity.id
_entity.type
_entity.pdbx_description
1 polymer ?
#
loop_
_entity_poly.entity_id
_entity_poly.type
_entity_poly.pdbx_seq_one_letter_code
_entity_poly.pdbx_strand_id
1 'polypeptide(L)'
;MEHIESKVKCYRRKYKRKGKEYTTTQYVINLRKEGVESQGFKCDEDVIITHKSTFESLIDMKKDHEANLKEKESLQKNLSELQVEFNKLKNEYKHVKALLDKKEREVNHLENEVRRLQNMGLFEIILNKLRKKKAIEGEVEEGVK
;
A
#
# COMPACT_ATOMS: atom_id res chain seq x y z
N MET A 1 -19.09 -14.73 -18.19
CA MET A 1 -19.00 -14.38 -19.62
C MET A 1 -19.73 -15.48 -20.33
N GLU A 2 -20.93 -15.18 -20.80
CA GLU A 2 -21.77 -16.13 -21.51
C GLU A 2 -21.15 -16.43 -22.87
N HIS A 3 -21.18 -17.69 -23.29
CA HIS A 3 -20.62 -18.10 -24.58
C HIS A 3 -21.32 -19.35 -25.10
N ILE A 4 -21.27 -19.52 -26.42
CA ILE A 4 -21.78 -20.71 -27.10
C ILE A 4 -20.68 -21.24 -28.01
N GLU A 5 -20.33 -22.50 -27.85
CA GLU A 5 -19.42 -23.19 -28.76
C GLU A 5 -20.19 -23.79 -29.94
N SER A 6 -19.73 -23.51 -31.16
CA SER A 6 -20.29 -24.13 -32.37
C SER A 6 -19.23 -24.33 -33.44
N LYS A 7 -19.48 -25.29 -34.34
CA LYS A 7 -18.62 -25.55 -35.50
C LYS A 7 -19.07 -24.68 -36.66
N VAL A 8 -18.15 -23.83 -37.14
CA VAL A 8 -18.35 -23.08 -38.39
C VAL A 8 -18.17 -24.05 -39.56
N LYS A 9 -19.22 -24.25 -40.37
CA LYS A 9 -19.12 -25.04 -41.60
C LYS A 9 -18.81 -24.12 -42.77
N CYS A 10 -17.80 -24.49 -43.56
CA CYS A 10 -17.42 -23.78 -44.78
C CYS A 10 -17.85 -24.58 -46.01
N TYR A 11 -18.59 -23.94 -46.90
CA TYR A 11 -19.05 -24.53 -48.15
C TYR A 11 -18.51 -23.73 -49.34
N ARG A 12 -17.80 -24.40 -50.25
CA ARG A 12 -17.49 -23.84 -51.57
C ARG A 12 -18.58 -24.24 -52.55
N ARG A 13 -19.28 -23.25 -53.11
CA ARG A 13 -20.37 -23.46 -54.06
C ARG A 13 -19.99 -22.89 -55.41
N LYS A 14 -20.16 -23.70 -56.45
CA LYS A 14 -20.04 -23.24 -57.83
C LYS A 14 -21.41 -22.90 -58.38
N TYR A 15 -21.52 -21.81 -59.11
CA TYR A 15 -22.75 -21.45 -59.83
C TYR A 15 -22.42 -20.81 -61.17
N LYS A 16 -23.31 -20.97 -62.15
CA LYS A 16 -23.16 -20.40 -63.49
C LYS A 16 -24.08 -19.19 -63.66
N ARG A 17 -23.54 -18.08 -64.17
CA ARG A 17 -24.31 -16.88 -64.53
C ARG A 17 -23.77 -16.31 -65.84
N LYS A 18 -24.65 -16.11 -66.85
CA LYS A 18 -24.28 -15.58 -68.18
C LYS A 18 -23.12 -16.34 -68.84
N GLY A 19 -23.12 -17.67 -68.77
CA GLY A 19 -22.08 -18.52 -69.37
C GLY A 19 -20.75 -18.60 -68.61
N LYS A 20 -20.55 -17.83 -67.53
CA LYS A 20 -19.35 -17.88 -66.68
C LYS A 20 -19.62 -18.68 -65.40
N GLU A 21 -18.66 -19.51 -64.98
CA GLU A 21 -18.68 -20.23 -63.70
C GLU A 21 -18.02 -19.36 -62.61
N TYR A 22 -18.69 -19.23 -61.47
CA TYR A 22 -18.23 -18.50 -60.29
C TYR A 22 -18.14 -19.45 -59.11
N THR A 23 -17.18 -19.22 -58.22
CA THR A 23 -17.07 -19.93 -56.94
C THR A 23 -17.31 -18.93 -55.81
N THR A 24 -18.23 -19.26 -54.91
CA THR A 24 -18.46 -18.52 -53.67
C THR A 24 -18.12 -19.40 -52.47
N THR A 25 -17.65 -18.77 -51.40
CA THR A 25 -17.39 -19.43 -50.11
C THR A 25 -18.42 -18.93 -49.12
N GLN A 26 -19.21 -19.85 -48.58
CA GLN A 26 -20.23 -19.55 -47.58
C GLN A 26 -19.84 -20.20 -46.26
N TYR A 27 -19.81 -19.39 -45.21
CA TYR A 27 -19.66 -19.85 -43.82
C TYR A 27 -21.03 -19.90 -43.17
N VAL A 28 -21.33 -21.01 -42.48
CA VAL A 28 -22.62 -21.23 -41.82
C VAL A 28 -22.38 -21.68 -40.39
N ILE A 29 -23.07 -21.05 -39.45
CA ILE A 29 -23.14 -21.42 -38.05
C ILE A 29 -24.59 -21.77 -37.77
N ASN A 30 -24.84 -23.00 -37.34
CA ASN A 30 -26.18 -23.44 -36.94
C ASN A 30 -26.23 -23.52 -35.43
N LEU A 31 -27.04 -22.67 -34.81
CA LEU A 31 -27.33 -22.68 -33.38
C LEU A 31 -28.78 -23.11 -33.19
N ARG A 32 -29.04 -24.00 -32.23
CA ARG A 32 -30.43 -24.37 -31.88
C ARG A 32 -31.00 -23.28 -30.98
N LYS A 33 -32.22 -22.80 -31.27
CA LYS A 33 -32.91 -21.75 -30.50
C LYS A 33 -32.89 -22.03 -28.99
N GLU A 34 -33.31 -23.23 -28.59
CA GLU A 34 -33.30 -23.67 -27.19
C GLU A 34 -31.91 -23.57 -26.54
N GLY A 35 -30.86 -23.94 -27.27
CA GLY A 35 -29.48 -23.86 -26.78
C GLY A 35 -29.01 -22.41 -26.60
N VAL A 36 -29.43 -21.51 -27.48
CA VAL A 36 -29.11 -20.08 -27.40
C VAL A 36 -29.82 -19.44 -26.21
N GLU A 37 -31.13 -19.62 -26.11
CA GLU A 37 -31.95 -19.05 -25.03
C GLU A 37 -31.55 -19.61 -23.65
N SER A 38 -31.18 -20.89 -23.56
CA SER A 38 -30.69 -21.51 -22.31
C SER A 38 -29.37 -20.90 -21.79
N GLN A 39 -28.59 -20.26 -22.66
CA GLN A 39 -27.33 -19.61 -22.32
C GLN A 39 -27.50 -18.11 -22.02
N GLY A 40 -28.74 -17.61 -21.99
CA GLY A 40 -29.05 -16.22 -21.61
C GLY A 40 -29.10 -15.24 -22.79
N PHE A 41 -28.74 -15.66 -23.99
CA PHE A 41 -28.73 -14.80 -25.18
C PHE A 41 -30.15 -14.42 -25.60
N LYS A 42 -30.34 -13.16 -25.98
CA LYS A 42 -31.60 -12.65 -26.52
C LYS A 42 -31.63 -12.76 -28.04
N CYS A 43 -32.84 -12.80 -28.61
CA CYS A 43 -32.99 -12.58 -30.05
C CYS A 43 -32.50 -11.18 -30.41
N ASP A 44 -31.87 -11.04 -31.58
CA ASP A 44 -31.33 -9.78 -32.12
C ASP A 44 -30.23 -9.12 -31.27
N GLU A 45 -29.55 -9.89 -30.42
CA GLU A 45 -28.36 -9.44 -29.68
C GLU A 45 -27.09 -9.46 -30.55
N ASP A 46 -26.27 -8.43 -30.42
CA ASP A 46 -24.96 -8.38 -31.07
C ASP A 46 -23.99 -9.37 -30.41
N VAL A 47 -23.46 -10.31 -31.20
CA VAL A 47 -22.53 -11.34 -30.72
C VAL A 47 -21.18 -11.26 -31.42
N ILE A 48 -20.12 -11.56 -30.67
CA ILE A 48 -18.77 -11.71 -31.20
C ILE A 48 -18.51 -13.19 -31.47
N ILE A 49 -18.14 -13.51 -32.71
CA ILE A 49 -17.67 -14.84 -33.09
C ILE A 49 -16.15 -14.82 -33.12
N THR A 50 -15.53 -15.68 -32.31
CA THR A 50 -14.07 -15.81 -32.23
C THR A 50 -13.66 -17.28 -32.27
N HIS A 51 -12.39 -17.54 -32.59
CA HIS A 51 -11.85 -18.89 -32.57
C HIS A 51 -11.77 -19.41 -31.12
N LYS A 52 -12.02 -20.70 -30.91
CA LYS A 52 -12.03 -21.31 -29.58
C LYS A 52 -10.75 -21.05 -28.80
N SER A 53 -9.58 -21.21 -29.43
CA SER A 53 -8.28 -20.96 -28.79
C SER A 53 -8.11 -19.50 -28.32
N THR A 54 -8.62 -18.55 -29.10
CA THR A 54 -8.60 -17.12 -28.75
C THR A 54 -9.54 -16.85 -27.58
N PHE A 55 -10.72 -17.46 -27.57
CA PHE A 55 -11.66 -17.36 -26.46
C PHE A 55 -11.10 -17.94 -25.16
N GLU A 56 -10.48 -19.12 -25.22
CA GLU A 56 -9.81 -19.75 -24.07
C GLU A 56 -8.71 -18.84 -23.51
N SER A 57 -7.89 -18.25 -24.39
CA SER A 57 -6.86 -17.29 -23.99
C SER A 57 -7.45 -16.04 -23.31
N LEU A 58 -8.61 -15.56 -23.76
CA LEU A 58 -9.30 -14.42 -23.14
C LEU A 58 -9.86 -14.78 -21.76
N ILE A 59 -10.37 -16.01 -21.58
CA ILE A 59 -10.83 -16.50 -20.27
C ILE A 59 -9.65 -16.55 -19.30
N ASP A 60 -8.52 -17.10 -19.72
CA ASP A 60 -7.36 -17.24 -18.84
C ASP A 60 -6.75 -15.87 -18.51
N MET A 61 -6.63 -14.97 -19.51
CA MET A 61 -6.24 -13.58 -19.27
C MET A 61 -7.16 -12.86 -18.29
N LYS A 62 -8.48 -13.13 -18.36
CA LYS A 62 -9.43 -12.58 -17.40
C LYS A 62 -9.20 -13.11 -15.98
N LYS A 63 -8.96 -14.42 -15.81
CA LYS A 63 -8.66 -15.01 -14.50
C LYS A 63 -7.37 -14.44 -13.92
N ASP A 64 -6.32 -14.33 -14.73
CA ASP A 64 -5.04 -13.75 -14.34
C ASP A 64 -5.21 -12.29 -13.93
N HIS A 65 -6.02 -11.52 -14.67
CA HIS A 65 -6.33 -10.15 -14.32
C HIS A 65 -7.06 -10.04 -12.98
N GLU A 66 -8.06 -10.89 -12.72
CA GLU A 66 -8.76 -10.94 -11.44
C GLU A 66 -7.84 -11.33 -10.28
N ALA A 67 -6.90 -12.25 -10.50
CA ALA A 67 -5.88 -12.61 -9.51
C ALA A 67 -4.93 -11.44 -9.20
N ASN A 68 -4.42 -10.77 -10.23
CA ASN A 68 -3.56 -9.60 -10.11
C ASN A 68 -4.26 -8.43 -9.39
N LEU A 69 -5.56 -8.23 -9.63
CA LEU A 69 -6.35 -7.22 -8.92
C LEU A 69 -6.41 -7.52 -7.41
N LYS A 70 -6.67 -8.77 -7.03
CA LYS A 70 -6.69 -9.18 -5.61
C LYS A 70 -5.31 -9.03 -4.95
N GLU A 71 -4.25 -9.40 -5.66
CA GLU A 71 -2.88 -9.23 -5.17
C GLU A 71 -2.55 -7.75 -4.97
N LYS A 72 -2.91 -6.89 -5.94
CA LYS A 72 -2.74 -5.44 -5.83
C LYS A 72 -3.48 -4.87 -4.62
N GLU A 73 -4.72 -5.27 -4.38
CA GLU A 73 -5.50 -4.83 -3.21
C GLU A 73 -4.84 -5.26 -1.89
N SER A 74 -4.34 -6.50 -1.82
CA SER A 74 -3.58 -7.01 -0.68
C SER A 74 -2.30 -6.22 -0.42
N LEU A 75 -1.51 -5.96 -1.47
CA LEU A 75 -0.29 -5.16 -1.38
C LEU A 75 -0.55 -3.72 -0.96
N GLN A 76 -1.65 -3.10 -1.46
CA GLN A 76 -2.05 -1.76 -1.04
C GLN A 76 -2.41 -1.71 0.44
N LYS A 77 -3.11 -2.74 0.95
CA LYS A 77 -3.40 -2.87 2.38
C LYS A 77 -2.10 -2.98 3.19
N ASN A 78 -1.20 -3.89 2.82
CA ASN A 78 0.09 -4.06 3.50
C ASN A 78 0.93 -2.77 3.48
N LEU A 79 0.91 -2.03 2.37
CA LEU A 79 1.60 -0.74 2.27
C LEU A 79 1.03 0.28 3.25
N SER A 80 -0.30 0.34 3.39
CA SER A 80 -0.95 1.25 4.35
C SER A 80 -0.61 0.90 5.80
N GLU A 81 -0.56 -0.39 6.14
CA GLU A 81 -0.17 -0.88 7.47
C GLU A 81 1.29 -0.52 7.76
N LEU A 82 2.20 -0.78 6.81
CA LEU A 82 3.62 -0.45 6.94
C LEU A 82 3.86 1.06 7.08
N GLN A 83 3.06 1.90 6.40
CA GLN A 83 3.13 3.36 6.56
C GLN A 83 2.71 3.81 7.97
N VAL A 84 1.70 3.17 8.56
CA VAL A 84 1.29 3.44 9.95
C VAL A 84 2.41 3.04 10.91
N GLU A 85 3.00 1.87 10.75
CA GLU A 85 4.12 1.40 11.57
C GLU A 85 5.35 2.30 11.44
N PHE A 86 5.71 2.69 10.22
CA PHE A 86 6.80 3.61 9.96
C PHE A 86 6.59 4.95 10.67
N ASN A 87 5.36 5.50 10.64
CA ASN A 87 5.05 6.74 11.33
C ASN A 87 5.13 6.61 12.86
N LYS A 88 4.71 5.48 13.43
CA LYS A 88 4.88 5.18 14.86
C LYS A 88 6.36 5.15 15.24
N LEU A 89 7.16 4.37 14.52
CA LEU A 89 8.60 4.24 14.76
C LEU A 89 9.33 5.58 14.60
N LYS A 90 8.96 6.38 13.60
CA LYS A 90 9.52 7.72 13.39
C LYS A 90 9.22 8.65 14.58
N ASN A 91 8.04 8.56 15.18
CA ASN A 91 7.67 9.36 16.34
C ASN A 91 8.41 8.88 17.60
N GLU A 92 8.52 7.56 17.80
CA GLU A 92 9.32 6.98 18.88
C GLU A 92 10.79 7.39 18.79
N TYR A 93 11.39 7.33 17.59
CA TYR A 93 12.75 7.80 17.35
C TYR A 93 12.92 9.28 17.75
N LYS A 94 11.99 10.15 17.34
CA LYS A 94 12.02 11.58 17.73
C LYS A 94 11.94 11.75 19.25
N HIS A 95 11.09 10.97 19.92
CA HIS A 95 10.95 11.02 21.36
C HIS A 95 12.24 10.59 22.09
N VAL A 96 12.81 9.45 21.69
CA VAL A 96 14.08 8.94 22.25
C VAL A 96 15.22 9.92 22.00
N LYS A 97 15.31 10.50 20.80
CA LYS A 97 16.31 11.52 20.48
C LYS A 97 16.18 12.75 21.39
N ALA A 98 14.97 13.24 21.61
CA ALA A 98 14.74 14.37 22.52
C ALA A 98 15.11 14.04 23.98
N LEU A 99 14.88 12.80 24.43
CA LEU A 99 15.32 12.34 25.75
C LEU A 99 16.85 12.26 25.85
N LEU A 100 17.52 11.77 24.81
CA LEU A 100 18.97 11.73 24.72
C LEU A 100 19.56 13.14 24.79
N ASP A 101 19.07 14.07 23.96
CA ASP A 101 19.51 15.47 23.95
C ASP A 101 19.31 16.16 25.33
N LYS A 102 18.28 15.76 26.08
CA LYS A 102 18.05 16.24 27.45
C LYS A 102 19.09 15.65 28.42
N LYS A 103 19.38 14.36 28.32
CA LYS A 103 20.35 13.68 29.19
C LYS A 103 21.78 14.15 28.93
N GLU A 104 22.15 14.38 27.67
CA GLU A 104 23.44 14.96 27.32
C GLU A 104 23.62 16.36 27.93
N ARG A 105 22.57 17.20 27.94
CA ARG A 105 22.59 18.50 28.62
C ARG A 105 22.75 18.37 30.14
N GLU A 106 22.05 17.42 30.77
CA GLU A 106 22.19 17.14 32.21
C GLU A 106 23.61 16.67 32.56
N VAL A 107 24.19 15.77 31.77
CA VAL A 107 25.58 15.29 31.95
C VAL A 107 26.57 16.43 31.79
N ASN A 108 26.48 17.23 30.72
CA ASN A 108 27.34 18.39 30.51
C ASN A 108 27.24 19.40 31.68
N HIS A 109 26.05 19.59 32.25
CA HIS A 109 25.86 20.46 33.41
C HIS A 109 26.58 19.90 34.66
N LEU A 110 26.41 18.61 34.94
CA LEU A 110 27.05 17.93 36.08
C LEU A 110 28.56 17.88 35.94
N GLU A 111 29.10 17.62 34.74
CA GLU A 111 30.55 17.64 34.48
C GLU A 111 31.15 19.02 34.73
N ASN A 112 30.46 20.07 34.29
CA ASN A 112 30.85 21.45 34.59
C ASN A 112 30.80 21.76 36.09
N GLU A 113 29.80 21.24 36.80
CA GLU A 113 29.69 21.39 38.26
C GLU A 113 30.80 20.64 39.02
N VAL A 114 31.13 19.41 38.60
CA VAL A 114 32.26 18.64 39.14
C VAL A 114 33.57 19.39 38.91
N ARG A 115 33.82 19.88 37.69
CA ARG A 115 35.02 20.68 37.37
C ARG A 115 35.09 21.96 38.20
N ARG A 116 33.97 22.65 38.40
CA ARG A 116 33.87 23.83 39.27
C ARG A 116 34.27 23.46 40.71
N LEU A 117 33.74 22.36 41.25
CA LEU A 117 34.02 21.91 42.62
C LEU A 117 35.47 21.44 42.80
N GLN A 118 36.07 20.78 41.79
CA GLN A 118 37.47 20.35 41.82
C GLN A 118 38.44 21.54 41.77
N ASN A 119 38.09 22.60 41.03
CA ASN A 119 38.88 23.83 40.97
C ASN A 119 38.70 24.73 42.20
N MET A 120 37.67 24.49 43.03
CA MET A 120 37.48 25.20 44.28
C MET A 120 38.31 24.57 45.39
N GLY A 121 39.03 25.40 46.15
CA GLY A 121 39.72 24.93 47.35
C GLY A 121 38.72 24.42 48.40
N LEU A 122 39.10 23.42 49.20
CA LEU A 122 38.29 22.89 50.32
C LEU A 122 37.71 24.02 51.20
N PHE A 123 38.51 25.05 51.49
CA PHE A 123 38.08 26.23 52.24
C PHE A 123 37.01 27.05 51.51
N GLU A 124 37.10 27.23 50.19
CA GLU A 124 36.09 27.94 49.40
C GLU A 124 34.77 27.15 49.35
N ILE A 125 34.84 25.82 49.28
CA ILE A 125 33.66 24.95 49.35
C ILE A 125 32.97 25.12 50.71
N ILE A 126 33.73 25.09 51.80
CA ILE A 126 33.22 25.26 53.18
C ILE A 126 32.62 26.66 53.34
N LEU A 127 33.32 27.72 52.91
CA LEU A 127 32.84 29.10 52.97
C LEU A 127 31.54 29.30 52.18
N ASN A 128 31.42 28.71 50.99
CA ASN A 128 30.19 28.79 50.18
C ASN A 128 29.02 28.05 50.83
N LYS A 129 29.25 26.89 51.46
CA LYS A 129 28.21 26.18 52.21
C LYS A 129 27.72 26.99 53.42
N LEU A 130 28.65 27.60 54.17
CA LEU A 130 28.32 28.46 55.31
C LEU A 130 27.53 29.71 54.89
N ARG A 131 27.91 30.36 53.77
CA ARG A 131 27.16 31.50 53.22
C ARG A 131 25.72 31.13 52.80
N LYS A 132 25.54 29.99 52.13
CA LYS A 132 24.19 29.50 51.75
C LYS A 132 23.33 29.20 52.98
N LYS A 133 23.89 28.58 54.02
CA LYS A 133 23.16 28.31 55.27
C LYS A 133 22.70 29.60 55.94
N LYS A 134 23.59 30.61 56.00
CA LYS A 134 23.29 31.93 56.57
C LYS A 134 22.23 32.70 55.77
N ALA A 135 22.21 32.57 54.45
CA ALA A 135 21.18 33.18 53.60
C ALA A 135 19.78 32.56 53.85
N ILE A 136 19.71 31.23 53.97
CA ILE A 136 18.45 30.53 54.30
C ILE A 136 17.97 30.92 55.71
N GLU A 137 18.88 31.00 56.67
CA GLU A 137 18.54 31.42 58.04
C GLU A 137 18.06 32.89 58.09
N GLY A 138 18.66 33.78 57.29
CA GLY A 138 18.21 35.19 57.17
C GLY A 138 16.85 35.36 56.48
N GLU A 139 16.56 34.60 55.43
CA GLU A 139 15.24 34.62 54.76
C GLU A 139 14.13 34.06 55.66
N VAL A 140 14.45 33.08 56.52
CA VAL A 140 13.51 32.56 57.53
C VAL A 140 13.27 33.58 58.65
N GLU A 141 14.26 34.39 59.00
CA GLU A 141 14.08 35.48 59.97
C GLU A 141 13.26 36.65 59.38
N GLU A 142 13.50 37.06 58.13
CA GLU A 142 12.77 38.15 57.45
C GLU A 142 11.36 37.75 56.99
N GLY A 143 11.10 36.46 56.77
CA GLY A 143 9.75 35.93 56.47
C GLY A 143 8.83 35.81 57.69
N VAL A 144 9.36 36.07 58.89
CA VAL A 144 8.64 35.87 60.16
C VAL A 144 8.42 37.17 60.95
N LYS A 145 9.10 38.30 60.67
CA LYS A 145 8.90 39.58 61.37
C LYS A 145 9.58 40.79 60.72
#